data_AF-A0A7X9CPC1-F1
#
_entry.id   AF-A0A7X9CPC1-F1
#
_cell.length_a   1.000
_cell.length_b   1.000
_cell.length_c   1.000
_cell.angle_alpha   90.00
_cell.angle_beta   90.00
_cell.angle_gamma   90.00
#
_symmetry.space_group_name_H-M   'P 1'
#
loop_
_entity.id
_entity.type
_entity.pdbx_description
1 polymer ?
#
loop_
_entity_poly.entity_id
_entity_poly.type
_entity_poly.pdbx_seq_one_letter_code
_entity_poly.pdbx_strand_id
1 'polypeptide(L)' 'MWKSIFKQNAAKIIIGEYNNEPVGFTLFFHNFSTFLGRLSLYLKDLFIISVDLRGMNLGVWLGNFKIS' A
#
# COMPACT_ATOMS: atom_id res chain seq x y z
N MET A 1 -12.47 -1.92 -12.54
CA MET A 1 -11.28 -1.96 -11.65
C MET A 1 -10.19 -0.97 -12.07
N TRP A 2 -9.60 -1.09 -13.27
CA TRP A 2 -8.53 -0.19 -13.79
C TRP A 2 -8.83 1.31 -13.71
N LYS A 3 -10.02 1.76 -14.16
CA LYS A 3 -10.38 3.19 -14.17
C LYS A 3 -10.46 3.81 -12.76
N SER A 4 -10.93 3.11 -11.74
CA SER A 4 -11.01 3.67 -10.38
C SER A 4 -9.63 3.84 -9.76
N ILE A 5 -8.71 2.90 -10.01
CA ILE A 5 -7.35 2.94 -9.47
C ILE A 5 -6.54 4.05 -10.15
N PHE A 6 -6.51 4.07 -11.49
CA PHE A 6 -5.57 4.94 -12.22
C PHE A 6 -6.15 6.26 -12.74
N LYS A 7 -7.49 6.39 -12.85
CA LYS A 7 -8.12 7.64 -13.33
C LYS A 7 -8.79 8.46 -12.24
N GLN A 8 -9.30 7.82 -11.18
CA GLN A 8 -10.05 8.51 -10.13
C GLN A 8 -9.23 8.68 -8.84
N ASN A 9 -7.97 8.23 -8.82
CA ASN A 9 -7.11 8.24 -7.63
C ASN A 9 -7.77 7.61 -6.40
N ALA A 10 -8.73 6.70 -6.61
CA ALA A 10 -9.52 6.11 -5.54
C ALA A 10 -8.69 5.12 -4.69
N ALA A 11 -7.50 4.74 -5.15
CA ALA A 11 -6.53 3.96 -4.41
C ALA A 11 -5.11 4.41 -4.75
N LYS A 12 -4.19 4.28 -3.80
CA LYS A 12 -2.76 4.54 -3.95
C LYS A 12 -1.98 3.24 -3.84
N ILE A 13 -0.89 3.15 -4.59
CA ILE A 13 0.02 2.01 -4.59
C ILE A 13 1.42 2.54 -4.24
N ILE A 14 2.09 1.89 -3.30
CA ILE A 14 3.51 2.08 -3.01
C ILE A 14 4.25 0.82 -3.41
N ILE A 15 5.32 0.95 -4.18
CA ILE A 15 6.23 -0.14 -4.54
C ILE A 15 7.44 -0.06 -3.62
N GLY A 16 7.81 -1.18 -3.02
CA GLY A 16 9.02 -1.30 -2.23
C GLY A 16 10.16 -1.78 -3.10
N GLU A 17 11.30 -1.12 -3.01
CA GLU A 17 12.52 -1.50 -3.70
C GLU A 17 13.61 -1.86 -2.69
N TYR A 18 14.37 -2.91 -2.99
CA TYR A 18 15.56 -3.30 -2.24
C TYR A 18 16.65 -3.67 -3.24
N ASN A 19 17.85 -3.12 -3.07
CA ASN A 19 18.95 -3.26 -4.05
C ASN A 19 18.54 -2.90 -5.49
N ASN A 20 17.73 -1.84 -5.66
CA ASN A 20 17.15 -1.39 -6.93
C ASN A 20 16.23 -2.41 -7.63
N GLU A 21 15.81 -3.47 -6.93
CA GLU A 21 14.85 -4.44 -7.43
C GLU A 21 13.52 -4.29 -6.69
N PRO A 22 12.37 -4.35 -7.40
CA PRO A 22 11.07 -4.31 -6.77
C PRO A 22 10.86 -5.58 -5.93
N VAL A 23 10.63 -5.40 -4.63
CA VAL A 23 10.44 -6.50 -3.66
C VAL A 23 9.00 -6.69 -3.24
N GLY A 24 8.12 -5.72 -3.49
CA GLY A 24 6.72 -5.82 -3.13
C GLY A 24 5.95 -4.54 -3.37
N PHE A 25 4.66 -4.56 -3.03
CA PHE A 25 3.82 -3.37 -3.07
C PHE A 25 2.77 -3.38 -1.95
N THR A 26 2.28 -2.19 -1.63
CA THR A 26 1.13 -1.97 -0.75
C THR A 26 0.06 -1.17 -1.49
N LEU A 27 -1.16 -1.68 -1.52
CA LEU A 27 -2.34 -1.00 -2.03
C LEU A 27 -3.21 -0.53 -0.86
N PHE A 28 -3.51 0.76 -0.82
CA PHE A 28 -4.38 1.33 0.21
C PHE A 28 -5.24 2.46 -0.36
N PHE A 29 -6.33 2.77 0.32
CA PHE A 29 -7.21 3.87 -0.04
C PHE A 29 -7.73 4.57 1.20
N HIS A 30 -8.14 5.83 1.03
CA HIS A 30 -8.82 6.56 2.08
C HIS A 30 -10.31 6.25 2.02
N ASN A 31 -10.88 5.89 3.15
CA ASN A 31 -12.32 5.74 3.29
C ASN A 31 -12.82 6.79 4.28
N PHE A 32 -13.86 7.54 3.91
CA PHE A 32 -14.48 8.50 4.81
C PHE A 32 -15.57 7.82 5.62
N SER A 33 -15.38 7.72 6.93
CA SER A 33 -16.41 7.18 7.82
C SER A 33 -17.43 8.26 8.12
N THR A 34 -18.67 8.09 7.64
CA THR A 34 -19.79 8.99 7.97
C THR A 34 -20.22 8.90 9.42
N PHE A 35 -19.98 7.77 10.09
CA PHE A 35 -20.28 7.58 11.51
C PHE A 35 -19.28 8.30 12.43
N LEU A 36 -18.00 8.35 12.04
CA LEU A 36 -16.93 8.99 12.82
C LEU A 36 -16.58 10.40 12.31
N GLY A 37 -17.08 10.79 11.13
CA GLY A 37 -16.78 12.06 10.47
C GLY A 37 -15.30 12.24 10.11
N ARG A 38 -14.54 11.15 9.94
CA ARG A 38 -13.09 11.19 9.76
C ARG A 38 -12.64 10.35 8.58
N LEU A 39 -11.56 10.82 7.93
CA LEU A 39 -10.85 10.09 6.90
C LEU A 39 -10.02 8.97 7.56
N SER A 40 -10.26 7.73 7.20
CA SER A 40 -9.54 6.56 7.68
C SER A 40 -8.74 5.92 6.55
N LEU A 41 -7.53 5.42 6.85
CA LEU A 41 -6.73 4.67 5.88
C LEU A 41 -7.15 3.20 5.91
N TYR A 42 -7.52 2.65 4.76
CA TYR A 42 -7.85 1.23 4.61
C TYR A 42 -6.77 0.55 3.76
N LEU A 43 -6.01 -0.34 4.40
CA LEU A 43 -5.00 -1.16 3.73
C LEU A 43 -5.69 -2.35 3.09
N LYS A 44 -5.57 -2.48 1.77
CA LYS A 44 -6.26 -3.53 1.03
C LYS A 44 -5.38 -4.77 0.87
N ASP A 45 -4.20 -4.57 0.30
CA ASP A 45 -3.28 -5.66 -0.02
C ASP A 45 -1.83 -5.24 0.28
N LEU A 46 -1.09 -6.14 0.92
CA LEU A 46 0.36 -6.07 1.09
C LEU A 46 0.95 -7.33 0.46
N PHE A 47 1.76 -7.15 -0.58
CA PHE A 47 2.35 -8.25 -1.32
C PHE A 47 3.87 -8.11 -1.37
N ILE A 48 4.57 -9.22 -1.13
CA ILE A 48 6.03 -9.33 -1.25
C ILE A 48 6.31 -10.41 -2.31
N ILE A 49 7.10 -10.05 -3.33
CA ILE A 49 7.30 -10.84 -4.54
C ILE A 49 8.07 -12.14 -4.24
N SER A 50 9.08 -12.09 -3.38
CA SER A 50 9.89 -13.26 -3.04
C SER A 50 9.52 -13.85 -1.69
N VAL A 51 9.38 -15.18 -1.66
CA VAL A 51 9.19 -15.96 -0.43
C VAL A 51 10.41 -15.86 0.48
N ASP A 52 11.60 -15.79 -0.10
CA ASP A 52 12.89 -15.74 0.62
C ASP A 52 13.10 -14.39 1.33
N LEU A 53 12.32 -13.38 0.95
CA LEU A 53 12.30 -12.05 1.57
C LEU A 53 11.25 -11.94 2.69
N ARG A 54 10.45 -13.00 2.93
CA ARG A 54 9.52 -13.05 4.06
C ARG A 54 10.28 -13.26 5.37
N GLY A 55 9.85 -12.58 6.42
CA GLY A 55 10.54 -12.59 7.72
C GLY A 55 11.64 -11.53 7.89
N MET A 56 11.99 -10.78 6.84
CA MET A 56 12.93 -9.65 6.90
C MET A 56 12.29 -8.31 7.32
N ASN A 57 11.09 -8.32 7.91
CA ASN A 57 10.32 -7.11 8.26
C ASN A 57 10.05 -6.12 7.10
N LEU A 58 10.24 -6.54 5.85
CA LEU A 58 10.03 -5.68 4.67
C LEU A 58 8.57 -5.21 4.53
N GLY A 59 7.60 -6.03 4.96
CA GLY A 59 6.19 -5.63 5.00
C GLY A 59 5.91 -4.51 6.01
N VAL A 60 6.62 -4.50 7.14
CA VAL A 60 6.55 -3.41 8.14
C VAL A 60 7.20 -2.14 7.58
N TRP A 61 8.30 -2.29 6.84
CA TRP A 61 8.98 -1.16 6.22
C TRP A 61 8.11 -0.51 5.12
N LEU A 62 7.46 -1.32 4.28
CA LEU A 62 6.48 -0.88 3.29
C LEU A 62 5.29 -0.12 3.92
N GLY A 63 4.82 -0.57 5.09
CA GLY A 63 3.75 0.10 5.83
C GLY A 63 4.15 1.40 6.52
N ASN A 64 5.45 1.65 6.72
CA ASN A 64 5.97 2.84 7.40
C ASN A 64 6.29 4.02 6.46
N PHE A 65 6.05 3.88 5.16
CA PHE A 65 6.16 5.02 4.24
C PHE A 65 5.08 6.05 4.57
N LYS A 66 5.52 7.12 5.26
CA LYS A 66 4.71 8.31 5.50
C LYS A 66 4.54 9.01 4.16
N ILE A 67 3.33 8.92 3.62
CA ILE A 67 2.95 9.60 2.38
C ILE A 67 3.09 11.11 2.66
N SER A 68 4.07 11.75 2.04
CA SER A 68 4.19 13.21 1.97
C SER A 68 2.98 13.83 1.29
#